data_AF-A0A2A3N047-F1
#
_entry.id   AF-A0A2A3N047-F1
#
_cell.length_a   1.000
_cell.length_b   1.000
_cell.length_c   1.000
_cell.angle_alpha   90.00
_cell.angle_beta   90.00
_cell.angle_gamma   90.00
#
_symmetry.space_group_name_H-M   'P 1'
#
loop_
_entity.id
_entity.type
_entity.pdbx_description
1 polymer ?
#
loop_
_entity_poly.entity_id
_entity_poly.type
_entity_poly.pdbx_seq_one_letter_code
_entity_poly.pdbx_strand_id
1 'polypeptide(L)' 'MPKVFHWNGYRFHFFANEGDPREPVHIHVRKGRDNAKFWLWPEVVVAERRGFPAHMLSQLSHVIEARREEIESAWNDLFP' A
#
# COMPACT_ATOMS: atom_id res chain seq x y z
N MET A 1 0.24 -10.39 -9.19
CA MET A 1 0.34 -9.43 -8.07
C MET A 1 1.20 -10.07 -7.00
N PRO A 2 2.50 -9.70 -6.92
CA PRO A 2 3.29 -10.04 -5.75
C PRO A 2 2.63 -9.39 -4.54
N LYS A 3 2.35 -10.22 -3.55
CA LYS A 3 1.67 -9.81 -2.33
C LYS A 3 2.77 -9.54 -1.30
N VAL A 4 2.77 -8.34 -0.70
CA VAL A 4 3.72 -7.99 0.35
C VAL A 4 3.33 -8.70 1.64
N PHE A 5 2.14 -8.40 2.18
CA PHE A 5 1.64 -9.07 3.39
C PHE A 5 0.11 -9.11 3.48
N HIS A 6 -0.40 -9.84 4.48
CA HIS A 6 -1.80 -9.82 4.90
C HIS A 6 -1.90 -9.37 6.36
N TRP A 7 -2.98 -8.67 6.68
CA TRP A 7 -3.31 -8.31 8.06
C TRP A 7 -4.84 -8.21 8.17
N ASN A 8 -5.49 -8.91 9.10
CA ASN A 8 -6.94 -8.83 9.38
C ASN A 8 -7.86 -8.93 8.13
N GLY A 9 -7.49 -9.77 7.16
CA GLY A 9 -8.22 -9.95 5.90
C GLY A 9 -8.01 -8.83 4.86
N TYR A 10 -7.13 -7.87 5.14
CA TYR A 10 -6.65 -6.85 4.20
C TYR A 10 -5.41 -7.37 3.48
N ARG A 11 -5.37 -7.17 2.16
CA ARG A 11 -4.27 -7.56 1.29
C ARG A 11 -3.46 -6.35 0.87
N PHE A 12 -2.16 -6.41 1.14
CA PHE A 12 -1.18 -5.40 0.80
C PHE A 12 -0.34 -5.90 -0.38
N HIS A 13 -0.27 -5.13 -1.46
CA HIS A 13 0.30 -5.56 -2.73
C HIS A 13 0.75 -4.39 -3.59
N PHE A 14 1.58 -4.70 -4.58
CA PHE A 14 1.88 -3.82 -5.71
C PHE A 14 1.22 -4.37 -6.98
N PHE A 15 0.84 -3.50 -7.88
CA PHE A 15 0.56 -3.88 -9.26
C PHE A 15 1.87 -4.17 -9.99
N ALA A 16 1.82 -4.94 -11.08
CA ALA A 16 3.02 -5.24 -11.85
C ALA A 16 3.41 -4.09 -12.80
N ASN A 17 2.50 -3.15 -13.01
CA ASN A 17 2.59 -2.06 -13.98
C ASN A 17 2.53 -0.69 -13.32
N GLU A 18 3.24 -0.49 -12.20
CA GLU A 18 3.28 0.77 -11.41
C GLU A 18 4.00 1.93 -12.14
N GLY A 19 3.46 2.31 -13.30
CA GLY A 19 3.79 3.53 -14.03
C GLY A 19 4.89 3.42 -15.08
N ASP A 20 4.60 3.96 -16.26
CA ASP A 20 5.56 4.60 -17.17
C ASP A 20 5.06 6.04 -17.37
N PRO A 21 5.62 7.04 -16.64
CA PRO A 21 6.77 6.98 -15.75
C PRO A 21 6.48 6.35 -14.37
N ARG A 22 7.52 5.78 -13.73
CA ARG A 22 7.43 5.08 -12.43
C ARG A 22 7.02 6.05 -11.31
N GLU A 23 6.05 5.64 -10.52
CA GLU A 23 5.57 6.41 -9.37
C GLU A 23 6.49 6.26 -8.14
N PRO A 24 6.41 7.19 -7.15
CA PRO A 24 7.07 7.02 -5.85
C PRO A 24 6.63 5.73 -5.14
N VAL A 25 7.40 5.29 -4.14
CA VAL A 25 7.09 4.08 -3.36
C VAL A 25 5.70 4.20 -2.73
N HIS A 26 4.85 3.22 -3.00
CA HIS A 26 3.49 3.18 -2.50
C HIS A 26 2.98 1.75 -2.37
N ILE A 27 1.89 1.57 -1.65
CA ILE A 27 1.25 0.26 -1.50
C ILE A 27 -0.25 0.32 -1.68
N HIS A 28 -0.80 -0.72 -2.31
CA HIS A 28 -2.23 -0.91 -2.44
C HIS A 28 -2.79 -1.84 -1.37
N VAL A 29 -3.90 -1.41 -0.76
CA VAL A 29 -4.66 -2.19 0.21
C VAL A 29 -5.99 -2.59 -0.40
N ARG A 30 -6.37 -3.86 -0.30
CA ARG A 30 -7.67 -4.36 -0.78
C ARG A 30 -8.36 -5.25 0.25
N LYS A 31 -9.68 -5.09 0.38
CA LYS A 31 -10.57 -6.01 1.10
C LYS A 31 -11.92 -6.09 0.39
N GLY A 32 -12.22 -7.24 -0.21
CA GLY A 32 -13.43 -7.39 -1.04
C GLY A 32 -13.43 -6.43 -2.24
N ARG A 33 -14.43 -5.53 -2.27
CA ARG A 33 -14.59 -4.47 -3.29
C ARG A 33 -13.88 -3.17 -2.92
N ASP A 34 -13.44 -3.04 -1.67
CA ASP A 34 -12.81 -1.82 -1.16
C ASP A 34 -11.32 -1.84 -1.49
N ASN A 35 -10.80 -0.66 -1.83
CA ASN A 35 -9.40 -0.47 -2.16
C ASN A 35 -8.89 0.89 -1.68
N ALA A 36 -7.59 0.96 -1.42
CA ALA A 36 -6.88 2.20 -1.15
C ALA A 36 -5.44 2.10 -1.65
N LYS A 37 -4.84 3.26 -1.88
CA LYS A 37 -3.43 3.45 -2.22
C LYS A 37 -2.81 4.38 -1.19
N PHE A 38 -1.61 4.06 -0.74
CA PHE A 38 -0.87 4.88 0.23
C PHE A 38 0.53 5.17 -0.29
N TRP A 39 0.92 6.44 -0.32
CA TRP A 39 2.33 6.82 -0.48
C TRP A 39 3.08 6.45 0.80
N LEU A 40 4.34 6.02 0.67
CA LEU A 40 5.18 5.69 1.83
C LEU A 40 6.02 6.88 2.33
N TRP A 41 6.39 7.78 1.44
CA TRP A 41 7.31 8.89 1.71
C TRP A 41 6.75 10.24 1.26
N PRO A 42 7.05 11.33 1.98
CA PRO A 42 7.85 11.40 3.22
C PRO A 42 7.15 10.80 4.45
N GLU A 43 5.82 10.70 4.41
CA GLU A 43 4.98 10.10 5.44
C GLU A 43 3.96 9.17 4.79
N VAL A 44 3.43 8.20 5.57
CA VAL A 44 2.38 7.30 5.08
C VAL A 44 1.05 8.04 4.98
N VAL A 45 0.67 8.38 3.75
CA VAL A 45 -0.55 9.15 3.47
C VAL A 45 -1.43 8.44 2.46
N VAL A 46 -2.75 8.55 2.63
CA VAL A 46 -3.73 8.03 1.68
C VAL A 46 -3.64 8.85 0.39
N ALA A 47 -3.29 8.19 -0.71
CA ALA A 47 -3.31 8.78 -2.05
C ALA A 47 -4.70 8.65 -2.69
N GLU A 48 -5.29 7.45 -2.57
CA GLU A 48 -6.60 7.13 -3.12
C GLU A 48 -7.36 6.20 -2.19
N ARG A 49 -8.68 6.34 -2.17
CA ARG A 49 -9.57 5.46 -1.41
C ARG A 49 -10.88 5.19 -2.13
N ARG A 50 -11.37 3.97 -1.99
CA ARG A 50 -12.72 3.56 -2.40
C ARG A 50 -13.30 2.57 -1.40
N GLY A 51 -14.44 2.91 -0.82
CA GLY A 51 -15.20 2.04 0.09
C GLY A 51 -14.71 2.03 1.54
N PHE A 52 -13.46 2.37 1.81
CA PHE A 52 -12.96 2.42 3.20
C PHE A 52 -13.43 3.65 3.98
N PRO A 53 -13.94 3.47 5.21
CA PRO A 53 -14.25 4.58 6.12
C PRO A 53 -12.96 5.22 6.67
N ALA A 54 -13.03 6.48 7.09
CA ALA A 54 -11.86 7.25 7.53
C ALA A 54 -11.10 6.59 8.70
N HIS A 55 -11.80 6.06 9.70
CA HIS A 55 -11.17 5.36 10.83
C HIS A 55 -10.34 4.15 10.38
N MET A 56 -10.79 3.45 9.34
CA MET A 56 -10.08 2.29 8.80
C MET A 56 -8.82 2.71 8.06
N LEU A 57 -8.87 3.82 7.32
CA LEU A 57 -7.69 4.36 6.66
C LEU A 57 -6.60 4.76 7.66
N SER A 58 -6.97 5.36 8.79
CA SER A 58 -6.04 5.65 9.87
C SER A 58 -5.42 4.37 10.44
N GLN A 59 -6.21 3.31 10.67
CA GLN A 59 -5.66 2.02 11.11
C GLN A 59 -4.71 1.41 10.08
N LEU A 60 -5.07 1.46 8.79
CA LEU A 60 -4.24 0.98 7.71
C LEU A 60 -2.93 1.78 7.58
N SER A 61 -2.98 3.11 7.72
CA SER A 61 -1.78 3.95 7.80
C SER A 61 -0.85 3.49 8.92
N HIS A 62 -1.35 3.25 10.14
CA HIS A 62 -0.51 2.77 11.25
C HIS A 62 0.11 1.39 10.98
N VAL A 63 -0.62 0.49 10.33
CA VAL A 63 -0.11 -0.84 9.95
C VAL A 63 0.99 -0.73 8.88
N ILE A 64 0.80 0.15 7.90
CA ILE A 64 1.79 0.42 6.84
C ILE A 64 3.02 1.08 7.45
N GLU A 65 2.84 2.05 8.35
CA GLU A 65 3.92 2.73 9.06
C GLU A 65 4.82 1.74 9.82
N ALA A 66 4.21 0.85 10.60
CA ALA A 66 4.92 -0.17 11.38
C ALA A 66 5.68 -1.19 10.50
N ARG A 67 5.39 -1.25 9.20
CA ARG A 67 6.00 -2.18 8.23
C ARG A 67 6.63 -1.45 7.05
N ARG A 68 6.91 -0.15 7.18
CA ARG A 68 7.36 0.70 6.08
C ARG A 68 8.63 0.15 5.42
N GLU A 69 9.60 -0.29 6.22
CA GLU A 69 10.87 -0.86 5.74
C GLU A 69 10.66 -2.15 4.93
N GLU A 70 9.79 -3.05 5.38
CA GLU A 70 9.47 -4.30 4.66
C GLU A 70 8.83 -4.00 3.30
N ILE A 71 7.93 -3.02 3.26
CA ILE A 71 7.26 -2.59 2.03
C ILE A 71 8.26 -1.96 1.06
N GLU A 72 9.12 -1.07 1.56
CA GLU A 72 10.14 -0.42 0.73
C GLU A 72 11.15 -1.42 0.17
N SER A 73 11.62 -2.37 0.99
CA SER A 73 12.49 -3.46 0.52
C SER A 73 11.80 -4.25 -0.60
N ALA A 74 10.55 -4.65 -0.40
CA ALA A 74 9.80 -5.40 -1.41
C ALA A 74 9.57 -4.60 -2.70
N TRP A 75 9.41 -3.27 -2.59
CA TRP A 75 9.31 -2.39 -3.75
C TRP A 75 10.62 -2.39 -4.54
N ASN A 76 11.76 -2.19 -3.86
CA ASN A 76 13.08 -2.14 -4.50
C ASN A 76 13.46 -3.48 -5.15
N ASP A 77 13.05 -4.61 -4.57
CA ASP A 77 13.27 -5.94 -5.16
C ASP A 77 12.46 -6.15 -6.46
N LEU A 78 11.26 -5.57 -6.55
CA LEU A 78 10.37 -5.73 -7.70
C LEU A 78 10.62 -4.70 -8.80
N PHE A 79 11.13 -3.53 -8.44
CA PHE A 79 11.35 -2.41 -9.35
C PHE A 79 12.79 -1.88 -9.23
N PRO A 80 13.79 -2.64 -9.72
CA PRO A 80 15.17 -2.18 -9.79
C PRO A 80 15.33 -0.98 -10.75
#